data_AF-A0A1I6PPJ6-F1
#
_entry.id   AF-A0A1I6PPJ6-F1
#
_cell.length_a   1.000
_cell.length_b   1.000
_cell.length_c   1.000
_cell.angle_alpha   90.00
_cell.angle_beta   90.00
_cell.angle_gamma   90.00
#
_symmetry.space_group_name_H-M   'P 1'
#
loop_
_entity.id
_entity.type
_entity.pdbx_description
1 polymer ?
#
loop_
_entity_poly.entity_id
_entity_poly.type
_entity_poly.pdbx_seq_one_letter_code
_entity_poly.pdbx_strand_id
1 'polypeptide(L)'
;MATDTAGPPLEKIGYRRSILALGAFWGAVPALSFGVSDFVPSSTDGTMLVIGALMTVSLGILYELDSRTLAQYGTGVPLAWSYALVAPLSFLLVPPIGVLAILCGPPLSALLYVYQRGRYASRTAFAP
;
A
#
# COMPACT_ATOMS: atom_id res chain seq x y z
N MET A 1 16.23 -13.18 -38.12
CA MET A 1 16.42 -11.90 -37.39
C MET A 1 15.28 -11.83 -36.39
N ALA A 2 15.50 -12.31 -35.16
CA ALA A 2 14.49 -12.30 -34.11
C ALA A 2 14.42 -10.88 -33.57
N THR A 3 13.28 -10.23 -33.74
CA THR A 3 13.00 -8.93 -33.12
C THR A 3 13.00 -9.10 -31.61
N ASP A 4 13.89 -8.40 -30.93
CA ASP A 4 13.86 -8.14 -29.50
C ASP A 4 12.51 -7.49 -29.13
N THR A 5 11.50 -8.31 -28.84
CA THR A 5 10.23 -7.89 -28.24
C THR A 5 10.26 -8.06 -26.72
N ALA A 6 11.43 -7.91 -26.10
CA ALA A 6 11.53 -7.79 -24.66
C ALA A 6 11.12 -6.36 -24.27
N GLY A 7 9.80 -6.14 -24.11
CA GLY A 7 9.30 -4.96 -23.43
C GLY A 7 10.02 -4.78 -22.08
N PRO A 8 10.08 -3.56 -21.53
CA PRO A 8 10.80 -3.31 -20.28
C PRO A 8 10.35 -4.30 -19.20
N PRO A 9 11.27 -4.89 -18.41
CA PRO A 9 10.90 -5.89 -17.43
C PRO A 9 9.86 -5.30 -16.47
N LEU A 10 8.76 -6.02 -16.24
CA LEU A 10 7.63 -5.59 -15.38
C LEU A 10 8.07 -5.19 -13.96
N GLU A 11 9.25 -5.67 -13.52
CA GLU A 11 9.91 -5.29 -12.28
C GLU A 11 10.38 -3.82 -12.26
N LYS A 12 10.70 -3.25 -13.42
CA LYS A 12 11.14 -1.85 -13.60
C LYS A 12 10.01 -0.88 -13.96
N ILE A 13 8.79 -1.38 -14.23
CA ILE A 13 7.64 -0.56 -14.60
C ILE A 13 6.86 -0.15 -13.33
N GLY A 14 6.37 1.09 -13.25
CA GLY A 14 5.53 1.54 -12.12
C GLY A 14 6.29 1.86 -10.83
N TYR A 15 5.59 1.83 -9.69
CA TYR A 15 5.97 2.50 -8.44
C TYR A 15 6.24 1.56 -7.26
N ARG A 16 6.59 0.29 -7.50
CA ARG A 16 6.77 -0.75 -6.46
C ARG A 16 7.63 -0.28 -5.27
N ARG A 17 8.80 0.30 -5.55
CA ARG A 17 9.72 0.79 -4.50
C ARG A 17 9.14 1.98 -3.75
N SER A 18 8.52 2.91 -4.45
CA SER A 18 7.85 4.07 -3.86
C SER A 18 6.68 3.67 -2.97
N ILE A 19 5.89 2.66 -3.38
CA ILE A 19 4.80 2.09 -2.58
C ILE A 19 5.31 1.49 -1.28
N LEU A 20 6.37 0.68 -1.34
CA LEU A 20 6.95 0.07 -0.14
C LEU A 20 7.58 1.12 0.79
N ALA A 21 8.30 2.08 0.22
CA ALA A 21 8.89 3.19 0.98
C ALA A 21 7.81 4.04 1.64
N LEU A 22 6.72 4.35 0.93
CA LEU A 22 5.62 5.14 1.46
C LEU A 22 4.83 4.37 2.53
N GLY A 23 4.63 3.05 2.37
CA GLY A 23 4.04 2.19 3.39
C GLY A 23 4.89 2.12 4.67
N ALA A 24 6.21 1.98 4.54
CA ALA A 24 7.13 2.02 5.67
C ALA A 24 7.18 3.40 6.34
N PHE A 25 7.18 4.47 5.53
CA PHE A 25 7.13 5.85 6.00
C PHE A 25 5.87 6.11 6.83
N TRP A 26 4.70 5.73 6.31
CA TRP A 26 3.44 5.91 7.03
C TRP A 26 3.26 5.00 8.25
N GLY A 27 3.95 3.85 8.32
CA GLY A 27 4.01 3.06 9.54
C GLY A 27 4.90 3.68 10.63
N ALA A 28 5.96 4.41 10.22
CA ALA A 28 6.92 5.01 11.14
C ALA A 28 6.52 6.43 11.61
N VAL A 29 5.96 7.26 10.73
CA VAL A 29 5.66 8.68 11.02
C VAL A 29 4.71 8.84 12.20
N PRO A 30 3.53 8.19 12.26
CA PRO A 30 2.64 8.36 13.40
C PRO A 30 3.25 7.79 14.70
N ALA A 31 4.03 6.71 14.61
CA ALA A 31 4.73 6.14 15.77
C ALA A 31 5.78 7.09 16.35
N LEU A 32 6.46 7.88 15.50
CA LEU A 32 7.44 8.88 15.91
C LEU A 32 6.78 10.20 16.37
N SER A 33 5.67 10.60 15.74
CA SER A 33 5.00 11.88 16.05
C SER A 33 4.17 11.84 17.33
N PHE A 34 3.54 10.70 17.65
CA PHE A 34 2.68 10.59 18.83
C PHE A 34 3.37 9.93 20.03
N GLY A 35 4.57 9.38 19.86
CA GLY A 35 5.25 8.62 20.91
C GLY A 35 4.50 7.33 21.28
N VAL A 36 5.23 6.26 21.60
CA VAL A 36 4.61 4.99 22.01
C VAL A 36 3.83 5.13 23.33
N SER A 37 4.11 6.18 24.11
CA SER A 37 3.56 6.44 25.45
C SER A 37 2.23 7.21 25.48
N ASP A 38 1.86 8.00 24.46
CA ASP A 38 0.62 8.80 24.46
C ASP A 38 -0.55 8.08 23.78
N PHE A 39 -0.38 6.81 23.42
CA PHE A 39 -1.41 5.92 22.92
C PHE A 39 -2.36 5.45 24.03
N VAL A 40 -3.01 6.41 24.69
CA VAL A 40 -4.13 6.12 25.59
C VAL A 40 -5.39 5.96 24.73
N PRO A 41 -6.09 4.80 24.77
CA PRO A 41 -7.19 4.49 23.85
C PRO A 41 -8.48 5.28 24.10
N SER A 42 -8.45 6.36 24.89
CA SER A 42 -9.66 7.04 25.37
C SER A 42 -10.02 8.33 24.63
N SER A 43 -9.15 8.87 23.77
CA SER A 43 -9.51 10.01 22.92
C SER A 43 -8.89 9.86 21.54
N THR A 44 -9.72 9.55 20.54
CA THR A 44 -9.33 9.61 19.14
C THR A 44 -9.07 11.08 18.80
N ASP A 45 -7.81 11.49 18.90
CA ASP A 45 -7.42 12.87 18.64
C ASP A 45 -7.71 13.19 17.16
N GLY A 46 -8.33 14.34 16.88
CA GLY A 46 -8.74 14.68 15.50
C GLY A 46 -7.57 14.65 14.52
N THR A 47 -6.38 14.99 15.02
CA THR A 47 -5.10 14.91 14.31
C THR A 47 -4.77 13.50 13.82
N MET A 48 -5.06 12.48 14.62
CA MET A 48 -4.79 11.08 14.31
C MET A 48 -5.71 10.56 13.21
N LEU A 49 -6.98 10.97 13.22
CA LEU A 49 -7.93 10.68 12.14
C LEU A 49 -7.52 11.33 10.83
N VAL A 50 -7.07 12.60 10.88
CA VAL A 50 -6.59 13.32 9.69
C VAL A 50 -5.35 12.64 9.10
N ILE A 51 -4.38 12.23 9.94
CA ILE A 51 -3.18 11.50 9.50
C ILE A 51 -3.55 10.15 8.88
N GLY A 52 -4.46 9.40 9.51
CA GLY A 52 -4.96 8.14 8.97
C GLY A 52 -5.68 8.31 7.62
N ALA A 53 -6.46 9.38 7.46
CA ALA A 53 -7.13 9.70 6.20
C ALA A 53 -6.13 10.08 5.10
N LEU A 54 -5.17 10.96 5.39
CA LEU A 54 -4.10 11.36 4.46
C LEU A 54 -3.26 10.16 4.00
N MET A 55 -2.92 9.28 4.93
CA MET A 55 -2.23 8.03 4.65
C MET A 55 -3.04 7.13 3.72
N THR A 56 -4.32 6.92 4.01
CA THR A 56 -5.21 6.07 3.20
C THR A 56 -5.37 6.62 1.79
N VAL A 57 -5.60 7.94 1.67
CA VAL A 57 -5.75 8.62 0.38
C VAL A 57 -4.45 8.57 -0.42
N SER A 58 -3.31 8.85 0.19
CA SER A 58 -2.02 8.83 -0.50
C SER A 58 -1.65 7.42 -0.99
N LEU A 59 -1.83 6.38 -0.19
CA LEU A 59 -1.62 4.99 -0.61
C LEU A 59 -2.63 4.57 -1.69
N GLY A 60 -3.90 4.94 -1.55
CA GLY A 60 -4.94 4.62 -2.53
C GLY A 60 -4.65 5.24 -3.91
N ILE A 61 -4.25 6.52 -3.94
CA ILE A 61 -3.83 7.20 -5.17
C ILE A 61 -2.61 6.48 -5.78
N LEU A 62 -1.61 6.13 -4.97
CA LEU A 62 -0.40 5.47 -5.46
C LEU A 62 -0.69 4.09 -6.05
N TYR A 63 -1.56 3.30 -5.41
CA TYR A 63 -1.97 1.97 -5.91
C TYR A 63 -2.78 2.08 -7.20
N GLU A 64 -3.68 3.06 -7.28
CA GLU A 64 -4.47 3.31 -8.48
C GLU A 64 -3.59 3.74 -9.66
N LEU A 65 -2.64 4.66 -9.43
CA LEU A 65 -1.68 5.09 -10.45
C LEU A 65 -0.76 3.95 -10.91
N ASP A 66 -0.23 3.14 -9.99
CA ASP A 66 0.58 1.97 -10.34
C ASP A 66 -0.24 0.96 -11.14
N SER A 67 -1.50 0.71 -10.74
CA SER A 67 -2.38 -0.22 -11.45
C SER A 67 -2.74 0.25 -12.85
N ARG A 68 -3.05 1.55 -13.03
CA ARG A 68 -3.29 2.14 -14.36
C ARG A 68 -2.07 2.05 -15.26
N THR A 69 -0.88 2.25 -14.69
CA THR A 69 0.38 2.10 -15.43
C THR A 69 0.58 0.66 -15.87
N LEU A 70 0.30 -0.31 -15.00
CA LEU A 70 0.41 -1.74 -15.29
C LEU A 70 -0.71 -2.26 -16.23
N ALA A 71 -1.88 -1.65 -16.19
CA ALA A 71 -3.01 -1.99 -17.05
C ALA A 71 -2.67 -1.79 -18.54
N GLN A 72 -1.81 -0.83 -18.87
CA GLN A 72 -1.27 -0.64 -20.23
C GLN A 72 -0.50 -1.86 -20.74
N TYR A 73 -0.01 -2.70 -19.83
CA TYR A 73 0.72 -3.93 -20.11
C TYR A 73 -0.10 -5.19 -19.78
N GLY A 74 -1.43 -5.06 -19.59
CA GLY A 74 -2.32 -6.17 -19.25
C GLY A 74 -2.18 -6.71 -17.83
N THR A 75 -1.36 -6.09 -16.98
CA THR A 75 -1.01 -6.59 -15.62
C THR A 75 -1.59 -5.73 -14.49
N GLY A 76 -2.58 -4.88 -14.81
CA GLY A 76 -3.26 -4.02 -13.84
C GLY A 76 -3.96 -4.83 -12.76
N VAL A 77 -3.86 -4.38 -11.51
CA VAL A 77 -4.55 -4.98 -10.36
C VAL A 77 -5.96 -4.38 -10.27
N PRO A 78 -7.04 -5.18 -10.37
CA PRO A 78 -8.40 -4.68 -10.22
C PRO A 78 -8.63 -4.17 -8.78
N LEU A 79 -9.35 -3.06 -8.64
CA LEU A 79 -9.61 -2.37 -7.36
C LEU A 79 -8.35 -2.09 -6.53
N ALA A 80 -7.28 -1.60 -7.18
CA ALA A 80 -6.01 -1.28 -6.52
C ALA A 80 -6.16 -0.35 -5.30
N TRP A 81 -7.03 0.65 -5.38
CA TRP A 81 -7.32 1.57 -4.27
C TRP A 81 -7.86 0.87 -3.01
N SER A 82 -8.57 -0.26 -3.16
CA SER A 82 -9.23 -0.96 -2.03
C SER A 82 -8.23 -1.54 -1.03
N TYR A 83 -7.01 -1.86 -1.48
CA TYR A 83 -5.95 -2.33 -0.61
C TYR A 83 -5.52 -1.27 0.41
N ALA A 84 -5.66 0.02 0.09
CA ALA A 84 -5.34 1.11 1.01
C ALA A 84 -6.28 1.13 2.22
N LEU A 85 -7.50 0.57 2.12
CA LEU A 85 -8.44 0.47 3.23
C LEU A 85 -7.97 -0.50 4.33
N VAL A 86 -7.00 -1.36 4.04
CA VAL A 86 -6.40 -2.25 5.05
C VAL A 86 -5.73 -1.46 6.16
N ALA A 87 -5.12 -0.31 5.84
CA ALA A 87 -4.44 0.52 6.81
C ALA A 87 -5.38 1.12 7.89
N PRO A 88 -6.51 1.77 7.55
CA PRO A 88 -7.48 2.25 8.54
C PRO A 88 -8.31 1.12 9.19
N LEU A 89 -8.59 0.02 8.49
CA LEU A 89 -9.27 -1.14 9.09
C LEU A 89 -8.44 -1.76 10.22
N SER A 90 -7.11 -1.78 10.07
CA SER A 90 -6.19 -2.26 11.12
C SER A 90 -6.36 -1.47 12.42
N PHE A 91 -6.60 -0.16 12.33
CA PHE A 91 -6.84 0.70 13.49
C PHE A 91 -8.19 0.42 14.17
N LEU A 92 -9.24 0.19 13.37
CA LEU A 92 -10.60 0.04 13.86
C LEU A 92 -10.88 -1.34 14.49
N LEU A 93 -10.19 -2.38 14.01
CA LEU A 93 -10.40 -3.77 14.43
C LEU A 93 -9.55 -4.21 15.64
N VAL A 94 -8.48 -3.48 15.99
CA VAL A 94 -7.55 -3.88 17.08
C VAL A 94 -7.31 -2.75 18.10
N PRO A 95 -8.33 -2.37 18.90
CA PRO A 95 -8.20 -1.29 19.88
C PRO A 95 -7.18 -1.51 21.02
N PRO A 96 -6.96 -2.70 21.60
CA PRO A 96 -5.98 -2.85 22.69
C PRO A 96 -4.53 -2.91 22.22
N ILE A 97 -4.27 -2.85 20.90
CA ILE A 97 -2.93 -2.92 20.29
C ILE A 97 -2.75 -1.81 19.25
N GLY A 98 -3.28 -0.62 19.51
CA GLY A 98 -3.32 0.51 18.57
C GLY A 98 -1.96 0.89 17.97
N VAL A 99 -0.86 0.71 18.72
CA VAL A 99 0.50 0.96 18.22
C VAL A 99 0.92 -0.06 17.16
N LEU A 100 0.65 -1.35 17.34
CA LEU A 100 0.99 -2.37 16.33
C LEU A 100 0.09 -2.26 15.10
N ALA A 101 -1.17 -1.88 15.26
CA ALA A 101 -2.06 -1.60 14.14
C ALA A 101 -1.52 -0.47 13.24
N ILE A 102 -0.91 0.55 13.82
CA ILE A 102 -0.33 1.69 13.11
C ILE A 102 1.03 1.35 12.51
N LEU A 103 1.86 0.60 13.25
CA LEU A 103 3.16 0.18 12.75
C LEU A 103 3.03 -0.81 11.59
N CYS A 104 2.02 -1.68 11.63
CA CYS A 104 1.87 -2.78 10.69
C CYS A 104 0.82 -2.53 9.59
N GLY A 105 -0.23 -1.73 9.82
CA GLY A 105 -1.32 -1.55 8.86
C GLY A 105 -0.87 -1.00 7.50
N PRO A 106 -0.16 0.14 7.45
CA PRO A 106 0.33 0.74 6.20
C PRO A 106 1.35 -0.14 5.44
N PRO A 107 2.36 -0.76 6.10
CA PRO A 107 3.25 -1.68 5.39
C PRO A 107 2.56 -2.98 4.98
N LEU A 108 1.60 -3.52 5.76
CA LEU A 108 0.80 -4.68 5.36
C LEU A 108 -0.04 -4.37 4.11
N SER A 109 -0.70 -3.20 4.08
CA SER A 109 -1.41 -2.71 2.90
C SER A 109 -0.50 -2.70 1.66
N ALA A 110 0.71 -2.13 1.79
CA ALA A 110 1.67 -2.06 0.69
C ALA A 110 2.17 -3.43 0.25
N LEU A 111 2.44 -4.33 1.20
CA LEU A 111 2.86 -5.71 0.90
C LEU A 111 1.75 -6.50 0.19
N LEU A 112 0.50 -6.39 0.65
CA LEU A 112 -0.64 -7.05 0.02
C LEU A 112 -0.83 -6.57 -1.42
N TYR A 113 -0.72 -5.26 -1.65
CA TYR A 113 -0.81 -4.69 -2.99
C TYR A 113 0.33 -5.19 -3.91
N VAL A 114 1.59 -5.13 -3.44
CA VAL A 114 2.76 -5.59 -4.22
C VAL A 114 2.71 -7.10 -4.48
N TYR A 115 2.22 -7.88 -3.52
CA TYR A 115 2.01 -9.32 -3.69
C TYR A 115 0.97 -9.62 -4.76
N GLN A 116 -0.18 -8.94 -4.73
CA GLN A 116 -1.23 -9.11 -5.73
C GLN A 116 -0.74 -8.71 -7.11
N ARG A 117 -0.05 -7.57 -7.23
CA ARG A 117 0.63 -7.15 -8.46
C ARG A 117 1.53 -8.25 -9.02
N GLY A 118 2.37 -8.88 -8.19
CA GLY A 118 3.22 -10.00 -8.62
C GLY A 118 2.40 -11.17 -9.17
N ARG A 119 1.29 -11.50 -8.51
CA ARG A 119 0.40 -12.59 -8.94
C ARG A 119 -0.29 -12.33 -10.28
N TYR A 120 -0.70 -11.09 -10.54
CA TYR A 120 -1.29 -10.71 -11.83
C TYR A 120 -0.24 -10.75 -12.96
N ALA A 121 0.98 -10.26 -12.71
CA ALA A 121 2.07 -10.36 -13.66
C ALA A 121 2.45 -11.82 -14.00
N SER A 122 2.43 -12.73 -13.02
CA SER A 122 2.68 -14.15 -13.27
C SER A 122 1.56 -14.82 -14.07
N ARG A 123 0.30 -14.43 -13.87
CA ARG A 123 -0.85 -15.01 -14.60
C ARG A 123 -0.85 -14.63 -16.08
N THR A 124 -0.45 -13.40 -16.41
CA THR A 124 -0.34 -12.95 -17.80
C THR A 124 0.86 -13.55 -18.52
N ALA A 125 1.96 -13.88 -17.80
CA ALA A 125 3.12 -14.54 -18.38
C ALA A 125 2.85 -16.00 -18.81
N PHE A 126 1.75 -16.60 -18.32
CA PHE A 126 1.32 -17.96 -18.64
C PHE A 126 0.02 -18.02 -19.46
N ALA A 127 -0.49 -16.88 -19.93
CA ALA A 127 -1.63 -16.87 -20.85
C ALA A 127 -1.15 -17.24 -22.26
N PRO A 128 -1.69 -18.31 -22.89
CA PRO A 128 -1.30 -18.77 -24.22
C PRO A 128 -1.68 -17.79 -25.34
#